data_AF-A0A7Y1XHA3-F1
#
_entry.id   AF-A0A7Y1XHA3-F1
#
_cell.length_a   1.000
_cell.length_b   1.000
_cell.length_c   1.000
_cell.angle_alpha   90.00
_cell.angle_beta   90.00
_cell.angle_gamma   90.00
#
_symmetry.space_group_name_H-M   'P 1'
#
loop_
_entity.id
_entity.type
_entity.pdbx_description
1 polymer ?
#
loop_
_entity_poly.entity_id
_entity_poly.type
_entity_poly.pdbx_seq_one_letter_code
_entity_poly.pdbx_strand_id
1 'polypeptide(L)'
;MPLLFCMALLLGSPAFAAGDAAAGKKLVGTCAACHGQDGNSPSPANPKLAGQGEAYLLKQLRDIKSGAREVALMVGQLDNKTDQQLADMAAYYASQTQTAGVAKAELVALGTEIYRNGNHERGIAACTGCHGPAGLGNEPAKYPMIAGQHADYIA
;
A
#
# COMPACT_ATOMS: atom_id res chain seq x y z
N MET A 1 15.68 51.19 32.08
CA MET A 1 15.51 49.72 31.99
C MET A 1 14.89 49.38 30.65
N PRO A 2 15.67 48.98 29.62
CA PRO A 2 15.09 48.46 28.38
C PRO A 2 14.66 47.00 28.61
N LEU A 3 13.40 46.69 28.31
CA LEU A 3 12.92 45.31 28.27
C LEU A 3 13.43 44.66 26.97
N LEU A 4 14.34 43.70 27.09
CA LEU A 4 14.68 42.79 26.00
C LEU A 4 13.53 41.81 25.78
N PHE A 5 12.93 41.83 24.60
CA PHE A 5 11.95 40.85 24.14
C PHE A 5 12.70 39.67 23.51
N CYS A 6 12.79 38.55 24.22
CA CYS A 6 13.41 37.33 23.73
C CYS A 6 12.42 36.63 22.78
N MET A 7 12.61 36.79 21.46
CA MET A 7 11.80 36.12 20.44
C MET A 7 12.30 34.67 20.31
N ALA A 8 11.57 33.73 20.91
CA ALA A 8 11.85 32.30 20.77
C ALA A 8 11.46 31.83 19.35
N LEU A 9 12.46 31.46 18.56
CA LEU A 9 12.28 30.88 17.23
C LEU A 9 11.84 29.42 17.39
N LEU A 10 10.56 29.13 17.20
CA LEU A 10 10.04 27.75 17.12
C LEU A 10 10.49 27.13 15.80
N LEU A 11 11.56 26.33 15.84
CA LEU A 11 11.93 25.43 14.75
C LEU A 11 10.86 24.33 14.65
N GLY A 12 9.91 24.50 13.74
CA GLY A 12 8.94 23.46 13.39
C GLY A 12 9.67 22.27 12.76
N SER A 13 9.54 21.09 13.36
CA SER A 13 9.98 19.84 12.75
C SER A 13 9.34 19.68 11.38
N PRO A 14 10.05 19.13 10.36
CA PRO A 14 9.44 18.85 9.08
C PRO A 14 8.40 17.74 9.31
N ALA A 15 7.13 18.12 9.40
CA ALA A 15 6.06 17.18 9.21
C ALA A 15 6.21 16.67 7.78
N PHE A 16 6.37 15.35 7.60
CA PHE A 16 6.22 14.75 6.29
C PHE A 16 4.84 15.15 5.79
N ALA A 17 4.79 15.94 4.72
CA ALA A 17 3.53 16.33 4.12
C ALA A 17 2.80 15.05 3.66
N ALA A 18 1.50 15.01 3.89
CA ALA A 18 0.65 13.95 3.33
C ALA A 18 0.81 13.93 1.80
N GLY A 19 0.56 12.78 1.17
CA GLY A 19 0.64 12.69 -0.29
C GLY A 19 -0.48 13.50 -0.97
N ASP A 20 -0.17 14.09 -2.12
CA ASP A 20 -1.15 14.72 -3.02
C ASP A 20 -1.51 13.77 -4.15
N ALA A 21 -2.74 13.22 -4.13
CA ALA A 21 -3.24 12.31 -5.15
C ALA A 21 -3.27 12.93 -6.57
N ALA A 22 -3.51 14.23 -6.70
CA ALA A 22 -3.51 14.91 -7.99
C ALA A 22 -2.11 15.09 -8.56
N ALA A 23 -1.11 15.31 -7.70
CA ALA A 23 0.30 15.27 -8.08
C ALA A 23 0.71 13.83 -8.45
N GLY A 24 0.32 12.85 -7.64
CA GLY A 24 0.58 11.43 -7.85
C GLY A 24 0.08 10.90 -9.19
N LYS A 25 -1.12 11.30 -9.60
CA LYS A 25 -1.70 10.94 -10.90
C LYS A 25 -0.76 11.27 -12.08
N LYS A 26 0.01 12.35 -12.00
CA LYS A 26 0.94 12.77 -13.06
C LYS A 26 2.23 11.94 -13.09
N LEU A 27 2.53 11.22 -12.01
CA LEU A 27 3.77 10.47 -11.82
C LEU A 27 3.64 8.98 -12.19
N VAL A 28 2.42 8.44 -12.23
CA VAL A 28 2.16 7.00 -12.38
C VAL A 28 1.96 6.52 -13.82
N GLY A 29 2.19 7.38 -14.82
CA GLY A 29 1.91 7.06 -16.22
C GLY A 29 2.59 5.79 -16.72
N THR A 30 3.85 5.55 -16.33
CA THR A 30 4.59 4.32 -16.68
C THR A 30 4.15 3.11 -15.86
N CYS A 31 3.68 3.32 -14.63
CA CYS A 31 3.22 2.28 -13.72
C CYS A 31 1.95 1.57 -14.24
N ALA A 32 1.14 2.31 -14.99
CA ALA A 32 -0.12 1.80 -15.54
C ALA A 32 0.05 0.63 -16.51
N ALA A 33 1.23 0.49 -17.15
CA ALA A 33 1.53 -0.65 -18.02
C ALA A 33 1.47 -1.99 -17.28
N CYS A 34 1.78 -2.01 -15.99
CA CYS A 34 1.75 -3.22 -15.15
C CYS A 34 0.58 -3.24 -14.18
N HIS A 35 0.24 -2.09 -13.59
CA HIS A 35 -0.75 -2.00 -12.50
C HIS A 35 -2.12 -1.50 -12.96
N GLY A 36 -2.31 -1.15 -14.24
CA GLY A 36 -3.54 -0.55 -14.73
C GLY A 36 -3.59 0.97 -14.49
N GLN A 37 -4.41 1.67 -15.28
CA GLN A 37 -4.52 3.14 -15.24
C GLN A 37 -5.02 3.65 -13.89
N ASP A 38 -5.90 2.90 -13.24
CA ASP A 38 -6.50 3.18 -11.95
C ASP A 38 -5.93 2.28 -10.84
N GLY A 39 -4.85 1.54 -11.10
CA GLY A 39 -4.28 0.59 -10.15
C GLY A 39 -5.01 -0.75 -10.08
N ASN A 40 -6.00 -1.02 -10.94
CA ASN A 40 -6.58 -2.35 -11.11
C ASN A 40 -5.83 -3.12 -12.20
N SER A 41 -4.81 -3.90 -11.81
CA SER A 41 -3.99 -4.61 -12.79
C SER A 41 -4.80 -5.62 -13.61
N PRO A 42 -4.68 -5.63 -14.94
CA PRO A 42 -5.32 -6.65 -15.78
C PRO A 42 -4.58 -8.00 -15.74
N SER A 43 -3.32 -8.02 -15.28
CA SER A 43 -2.52 -9.24 -15.17
C SER A 43 -2.56 -9.76 -13.73
N PRO A 44 -2.89 -11.05 -13.51
CA PRO A 44 -2.97 -11.61 -12.16
C PRO A 44 -1.61 -11.69 -11.45
N ALA A 45 -0.50 -11.64 -12.19
CA ALA A 45 0.86 -11.65 -11.64
C ALA A 45 1.29 -10.30 -11.03
N ASN A 46 0.63 -9.21 -11.44
CA ASN A 46 0.93 -7.87 -10.93
C ASN A 46 -0.14 -7.45 -9.92
N PRO A 47 0.22 -6.88 -8.77
CA PRO A 47 -0.77 -6.53 -7.76
C PRO A 47 -1.69 -5.40 -8.23
N LYS A 48 -2.94 -5.46 -7.79
CA LYS A 48 -3.81 -4.30 -7.69
C LYS A 48 -3.26 -3.35 -6.61
N LEU A 49 -3.15 -2.09 -6.94
CA LEU A 49 -2.75 -1.00 -6.04
C LEU A 49 -3.95 -0.13 -5.63
N ALA A 50 -5.03 -0.17 -6.41
CA ALA A 50 -6.23 0.63 -6.18
C ALA A 50 -6.82 0.37 -4.79
N GLY A 51 -7.11 1.43 -4.03
CA GLY A 51 -7.78 1.35 -2.73
C GLY A 51 -6.93 0.74 -1.62
N GLN A 52 -5.67 0.41 -1.88
CA GLN A 52 -4.75 -0.08 -0.86
C GLN A 52 -4.38 1.05 0.12
N GLY A 53 -4.04 0.69 1.35
CA GLY A 53 -3.59 1.64 2.37
C GLY A 53 -2.41 2.50 1.91
N GLU A 54 -2.52 3.82 2.04
CA GLU A 54 -1.50 4.80 1.61
C GLU A 54 -0.17 4.58 2.33
N ALA A 55 -0.20 4.38 3.64
CA ALA A 55 0.95 4.14 4.48
C ALA A 55 1.63 2.79 4.16
N TYR A 56 0.83 1.78 3.79
CA TYR A 56 1.37 0.53 3.27
C TYR A 56 2.03 0.74 1.90
N LEU A 57 1.35 1.39 0.95
CA LEU A 57 1.89 1.67 -0.39
C LEU A 57 3.19 2.48 -0.31
N LEU A 58 3.22 3.55 0.49
CA LEU A 58 4.41 4.37 0.68
C LEU A 58 5.56 3.56 1.28
N LYS A 59 5.27 2.68 2.26
CA LYS A 59 6.28 1.76 2.79
C LYS A 59 6.83 0.86 1.67
N GLN A 60 5.96 0.23 0.87
CA GLN A 60 6.40 -0.66 -0.21
C GLN A 60 7.23 0.09 -1.27
N LEU A 61 6.81 1.30 -1.67
CA LEU A 61 7.56 2.12 -2.62
C LEU A 61 8.97 2.46 -2.09
N ARG A 62 9.09 2.81 -0.81
CA ARG A 62 10.38 3.08 -0.16
C ARG A 62 11.23 1.81 -0.05
N ASP A 63 10.64 0.69 0.34
CA ASP A 63 11.35 -0.58 0.46
C ASP A 63 11.88 -1.06 -0.91
N ILE A 64 11.08 -0.91 -1.97
CA ILE A 64 11.48 -1.27 -3.33
C ILE A 64 12.57 -0.33 -3.85
N LYS A 65 12.41 0.99 -3.66
CA LYS A 65 13.42 1.98 -4.07
C LYS A 65 14.77 1.78 -3.36
N SER A 66 14.73 1.43 -2.08
CA SER A 66 15.96 1.21 -1.28
C SER A 66 16.58 -0.18 -1.48
N GLY A 67 15.89 -1.10 -2.16
CA GLY A 67 16.30 -2.49 -2.30
C GLY A 67 15.98 -3.38 -1.10
N ALA A 68 15.39 -2.85 -0.01
CA ALA A 68 14.91 -3.65 1.12
C ALA A 68 13.82 -4.66 0.72
N ARG A 69 13.11 -4.38 -0.38
CA ARG A 69 12.25 -5.33 -1.09
C ARG A 69 12.68 -5.43 -2.55
N GLU A 70 13.36 -6.50 -2.92
CA GLU A 70 13.76 -6.73 -4.30
C GLU A 70 12.56 -7.20 -5.15
N VAL A 71 12.30 -6.49 -6.24
CA VAL A 71 11.30 -6.88 -7.25
C VAL A 71 11.94 -6.65 -8.62
N ALA A 72 12.35 -7.73 -9.28
CA ALA A 72 13.12 -7.67 -10.53
C ALA A 72 12.48 -6.78 -11.61
N LEU A 73 11.14 -6.82 -11.74
CA LEU A 73 10.40 -6.01 -12.70
C LEU A 73 10.31 -4.51 -12.34
N MET A 74 10.59 -4.13 -11.09
CA MET A 74 10.53 -2.74 -10.61
C MET A 74 11.90 -2.08 -10.47
N VAL A 75 12.99 -2.77 -10.80
CA VAL A 75 14.35 -2.20 -10.78
C VAL A 75 14.39 -0.95 -11.66
N GLY A 76 14.95 0.15 -11.13
CA GLY A 76 15.09 1.42 -11.84
C GLY A 76 13.82 2.27 -11.94
N GLN A 77 12.64 1.74 -11.62
CA GLN A 77 11.37 2.45 -11.80
C GLN A 77 11.19 3.62 -10.81
N LEU A 78 11.80 3.51 -9.63
CA LEU A 78 11.62 4.45 -8.52
C LEU A 78 12.87 5.30 -8.21
N ASP A 79 14.01 5.02 -8.85
CA ASP A 79 15.33 5.57 -8.49
C ASP A 79 15.34 7.10 -8.51
N ASN A 80 14.68 7.70 -9.50
CA ASN A 80 14.62 9.15 -9.70
C ASN A 80 13.42 9.81 -8.99
N LYS A 81 12.71 9.11 -8.10
CA LYS A 81 11.56 9.67 -7.36
C LYS A 81 12.00 10.20 -6.01
N THR A 82 11.58 11.41 -5.63
CA THR A 82 11.75 11.93 -4.27
C THR A 82 10.78 11.25 -3.30
N ASP A 83 11.05 11.36 -2.00
CA ASP A 83 10.12 10.83 -0.97
C ASP A 83 8.71 11.42 -1.07
N GLN A 84 8.60 12.71 -1.38
CA GLN A 84 7.31 13.35 -1.60
C GLN A 84 6.60 12.76 -2.82
N GLN A 85 7.33 12.54 -3.93
CA GLN A 85 6.74 11.91 -5.12
C GLN A 85 6.25 10.48 -4.83
N LEU A 86 6.96 9.72 -3.99
CA LEU A 86 6.48 8.41 -3.54
C LEU A 86 5.20 8.52 -2.69
N ALA A 87 5.12 9.51 -1.81
CA ALA A 87 3.92 9.77 -1.01
C ALA A 87 2.73 10.17 -1.90
N ASP A 88 2.94 11.05 -2.87
CA ASP A 88 1.92 11.47 -3.83
C ASP A 88 1.41 10.28 -4.66
N MET A 89 2.31 9.42 -5.14
CA MET A 89 1.96 8.19 -5.86
C MET A 89 1.15 7.22 -4.99
N ALA A 90 1.52 7.06 -3.71
CA ALA A 90 0.77 6.24 -2.77
C ALA A 90 -0.64 6.79 -2.53
N ALA A 91 -0.77 8.10 -2.28
CA ALA A 91 -2.05 8.77 -2.11
C ALA A 91 -2.95 8.62 -3.34
N TYR A 92 -2.38 8.72 -4.55
CA TYR A 92 -3.13 8.51 -5.78
C TYR A 92 -3.76 7.13 -5.86
N TYR A 93 -2.98 6.06 -5.65
CA TYR A 93 -3.51 4.70 -5.74
C TYR A 93 -4.46 4.36 -4.59
N ALA A 94 -4.18 4.84 -3.38
CA ALA A 94 -5.06 4.70 -2.23
C ALA A 94 -6.43 5.35 -2.46
N SER A 95 -6.50 6.44 -3.23
CA SER A 95 -7.75 7.10 -3.56
C SER A 95 -8.56 6.43 -4.68
N GLN A 96 -8.04 5.39 -5.33
CA GLN A 96 -8.76 4.68 -6.39
C GLN A 96 -9.71 3.63 -5.81
N THR A 97 -10.74 3.25 -6.57
CA THR A 97 -11.65 2.17 -6.19
C THR A 97 -11.14 0.84 -6.71
N GLN A 98 -10.91 -0.12 -5.80
CA GLN A 98 -10.52 -1.47 -6.21
C GLN A 98 -11.68 -2.24 -6.83
N THR A 99 -11.40 -2.96 -7.90
CA THR A 99 -12.29 -3.97 -8.47
C THR A 99 -12.36 -5.21 -7.58
N ALA A 100 -13.50 -5.91 -7.63
CA ALA A 100 -13.67 -7.18 -6.93
C ALA A 100 -12.63 -8.24 -7.37
N GLY A 101 -12.29 -9.14 -6.45
CA GLY A 101 -11.45 -10.30 -6.73
C GLY A 101 -12.28 -11.48 -7.25
N VAL A 102 -11.59 -12.52 -7.69
CA VAL A 102 -12.19 -13.79 -8.11
C VAL A 102 -11.66 -14.90 -7.20
N ALA A 103 -12.54 -15.82 -6.80
CA ALA A 103 -12.17 -16.98 -6.02
C ALA A 103 -12.65 -18.26 -6.71
N LYS A 104 -11.88 -19.34 -6.59
CA LYS A 104 -12.30 -20.69 -6.99
C LYS A 104 -13.35 -21.17 -6.00
N ALA A 105 -14.56 -21.46 -6.49
CA ALA A 105 -15.73 -21.74 -5.65
C ALA A 105 -15.47 -22.86 -4.64
N GLU A 106 -14.77 -23.92 -5.08
CA GLU A 106 -14.42 -25.09 -4.28
C GLU A 106 -13.45 -24.77 -3.12
N LEU A 107 -12.70 -23.67 -3.20
CA LEU A 107 -11.75 -23.25 -2.16
C LEU A 107 -12.32 -22.19 -1.21
N VAL A 108 -13.47 -21.59 -1.52
CA VAL A 108 -14.03 -20.47 -0.72
C VAL A 108 -14.27 -20.87 0.73
N ALA A 109 -14.83 -22.06 0.96
CA ALA A 109 -15.11 -22.53 2.31
C ALA A 109 -13.83 -22.73 3.14
N LEU A 110 -12.84 -23.41 2.57
CA LEU A 110 -11.54 -23.64 3.21
C LEU A 110 -10.80 -22.32 3.45
N GLY A 111 -10.75 -21.44 2.45
CA GLY A 111 -10.11 -20.13 2.57
C GLY A 111 -10.78 -19.27 3.65
N THR A 112 -12.11 -19.30 3.75
CA THR A 112 -12.86 -18.58 4.79
C THR A 112 -12.53 -19.11 6.20
N GLU A 113 -12.43 -20.44 6.35
CA GLU A 113 -12.07 -21.07 7.61
C GLU A 113 -10.67 -20.64 8.07
N ILE A 114 -9.68 -20.79 7.20
CA ILE A 114 -8.29 -20.38 7.48
C ILE A 114 -8.21 -18.87 7.75
N TYR A 115 -8.93 -18.06 6.97
CA TYR A 115 -8.91 -16.61 7.14
C TYR A 115 -9.39 -16.19 8.53
N ARG A 116 -10.50 -16.79 8.98
CA ARG A 116 -11.18 -16.40 10.22
C ARG A 116 -10.60 -17.06 11.47
N ASN A 117 -10.11 -18.28 11.36
CA ASN A 117 -9.73 -19.11 12.50
C ASN A 117 -8.25 -19.49 12.48
N GLY A 118 -7.53 -19.24 11.39
CA GLY A 118 -6.15 -19.65 11.23
C GLY A 118 -6.02 -21.15 10.93
N ASN A 119 -4.84 -21.69 11.18
CA ASN A 119 -4.57 -23.12 11.12
C ASN A 119 -3.74 -23.50 12.35
N HIS A 120 -4.41 -23.98 13.40
CA HIS A 120 -3.78 -24.28 14.69
C HIS A 120 -2.82 -25.47 14.62
N GLU A 121 -3.08 -26.46 13.76
CA GLU A 121 -2.17 -27.59 13.55
C GLU A 121 -0.81 -27.12 13.03
N ARG A 122 -0.79 -26.04 12.25
CA ARG A 122 0.42 -25.41 11.70
C ARG A 122 0.90 -24.20 12.50
N GLY A 123 0.27 -23.89 13.64
CA GLY A 123 0.61 -22.72 14.45
C GLY A 123 0.35 -21.36 13.78
N ILE A 124 -0.56 -21.32 12.79
CA ILE A 124 -0.90 -20.11 12.04
C ILE A 124 -2.11 -19.44 12.71
N ALA A 125 -1.92 -18.20 13.17
CA ALA A 125 -3.01 -17.40 13.71
C ALA A 125 -4.01 -16.97 12.62
N ALA A 126 -5.23 -16.61 13.03
CA ALA A 126 -6.24 -16.07 12.13
C ALA A 126 -5.76 -14.78 11.45
N CYS A 127 -6.00 -14.67 10.13
CA CYS A 127 -5.62 -13.51 9.33
C CYS A 127 -6.41 -12.25 9.74
N THR A 128 -7.66 -12.44 10.20
CA THR A 128 -8.56 -11.39 10.67
C THR A 128 -7.98 -10.52 11.78
N GLY A 129 -7.07 -11.06 12.60
CA GLY A 129 -6.45 -10.32 13.70
C GLY A 129 -5.61 -9.12 13.24
N CYS A 130 -5.05 -9.18 12.03
CA CYS A 130 -4.25 -8.10 11.46
C CYS A 130 -4.93 -7.44 10.25
N HIS A 131 -5.54 -8.24 9.35
CA HIS A 131 -6.13 -7.74 8.11
C HIS A 131 -7.62 -7.35 8.24
N GLY A 132 -8.18 -7.49 9.44
CA GLY A 132 -9.59 -7.21 9.74
C GLY A 132 -10.55 -8.29 9.22
N PRO A 133 -11.82 -8.29 9.68
CA PRO A 133 -12.79 -9.33 9.32
C PRO A 133 -13.14 -9.37 7.83
N ALA A 134 -13.01 -8.24 7.13
CA ALA A 134 -13.32 -8.10 5.70
C ALA A 134 -12.07 -8.02 4.81
N GLY A 135 -10.86 -8.17 5.36
CA GLY A 135 -9.61 -8.10 4.58
C GLY A 135 -9.25 -6.71 4.08
N LEU A 136 -9.75 -5.67 4.75
CA LEU A 136 -9.49 -4.26 4.40
C LEU A 136 -8.18 -3.72 5.00
N GLY A 137 -7.50 -4.51 5.82
CA GLY A 137 -6.26 -4.11 6.46
C GLY A 137 -6.48 -3.26 7.73
N ASN A 138 -5.38 -2.65 8.19
CA ASN A 138 -5.34 -1.73 9.32
C ASN A 138 -4.26 -0.68 9.03
N GLU A 139 -4.71 0.50 8.61
CA GLU A 139 -3.84 1.54 8.07
C GLU A 139 -2.83 2.11 9.09
N PRO A 140 -3.22 2.43 10.34
CA PRO A 140 -2.25 2.84 11.38
C PRO A 140 -1.13 1.82 11.62
N ALA A 141 -1.44 0.52 11.52
CA ALA A 141 -0.47 -0.57 11.65
C ALA A 141 0.21 -0.95 10.32
N LYS A 142 -0.20 -0.32 9.21
CA LYS A 142 0.23 -0.63 7.83
C LYS A 142 -0.02 -2.08 7.43
N TYR A 143 -1.01 -2.74 8.04
CA TYR A 143 -1.44 -4.05 7.56
C TYR A 143 -2.26 -3.87 6.28
N PRO A 144 -1.87 -4.50 5.16
CA PRO A 144 -2.49 -4.22 3.88
C PRO A 144 -3.90 -4.79 3.78
N MET A 145 -4.69 -4.16 2.92
CA MET A 145 -5.86 -4.76 2.31
C MET A 145 -5.43 -5.97 1.48
N ILE A 146 -6.09 -7.10 1.68
CA ILE A 146 -5.88 -8.35 0.94
C ILE A 146 -7.16 -8.82 0.23
N ALA A 147 -8.31 -8.29 0.63
CA ALA A 147 -9.56 -8.51 -0.08
C ALA A 147 -9.47 -8.02 -1.53
N GLY A 148 -10.02 -8.77 -2.47
CA GLY A 148 -10.13 -8.38 -3.88
C GLY A 148 -8.84 -8.37 -4.69
N GLN A 149 -7.69 -8.63 -4.06
CA GLN A 149 -6.40 -8.79 -4.73
C GLN A 149 -6.37 -10.07 -5.59
N HIS A 150 -5.48 -10.11 -6.57
CA HIS A 150 -5.26 -11.30 -7.39
C HIS A 150 -4.72 -12.46 -6.55
N ALA A 151 -5.34 -13.64 -6.70
CA ALA A 151 -4.94 -14.84 -5.97
C ALA A 151 -3.49 -15.24 -6.30
N ASP A 152 -3.10 -15.15 -7.57
CA ASP A 152 -1.75 -15.50 -8.02
C ASP A 152 -0.66 -14.59 -7.45
N TYR A 153 -1.00 -13.33 -7.10
CA TYR A 153 -0.07 -12.42 -6.44
C TYR A 153 0.07 -12.69 -4.94
N ILE A 154 -0.97 -13.23 -4.30
CA ILE A 154 -0.96 -13.55 -2.85
C ILE A 154 -0.35 -14.94 -2.57
N ALA A 155 -0.41 -15.85 -3.55
CA ALA A 155 -0.06 -17.27 -3.41
C ALA A 155 1.38 -17.55 -2.99
#